data_AF-A0A659XXL6-F1
#
_entry.id   AF-A0A659XXL6-F1
#
_cell.length_a   1.000
_cell.length_b   1.000
_cell.length_c   1.000
_cell.angle_alpha   90.00
_cell.angle_beta   90.00
_cell.angle_gamma   90.00
#
_symmetry.space_group_name_H-M   'P 1'
#
loop_
_entity.id
_entity.type
_entity.pdbx_description
1 polymer ?
#
loop_
_entity_poly.entity_id
_entity_poly.type
_entity_poly.pdbx_seq_one_letter_code
_entity_poly.pdbx_strand_id
1 'polypeptide(L)' 'SGCYSMTDAQIEQIYAFGRDAFQGGQTEFQIQAFPFRMTAANMARYRNDPNYEFWKMLKVGYDNFEITKV' A
#
# COMPACT_ATOMS: atom_id res chain seq x y z
N SER A 1 -10.15 1.55 16.99
CA SER A 1 -10.89 0.67 16.06
C SER A 1 -10.58 1.11 14.64
N GLY A 2 -9.66 0.43 13.95
CA GLY A 2 -9.29 0.77 12.59
C GLY A 2 -9.91 -0.24 11.63
N CYS A 3 -11.04 0.08 11.02
CA CYS A 3 -11.50 -0.65 9.84
C CYS A 3 -10.72 -0.10 8.64
N TYR A 4 -10.00 -0.95 7.92
CA TYR A 4 -9.44 -0.56 6.64
C TYR A 4 -10.62 -0.37 5.67
N SER A 5 -10.84 0.88 5.23
CA SER A 5 -12.01 1.20 4.40
C SER A 5 -11.82 0.60 3.01
N MET A 6 -12.37 -0.60 2.82
CA MET A 6 -12.29 -1.38 1.60
C MET A 6 -13.69 -1.84 1.21
N THR A 7 -14.01 -1.70 -0.07
CA THR A 7 -15.27 -2.20 -0.64
C THR A 7 -15.16 -3.67 -1.04
N ASP A 8 -16.29 -4.36 -1.16
CA ASP A 8 -16.36 -5.77 -1.55
C ASP A 8 -15.56 -6.06 -2.83
N ALA A 9 -15.68 -5.21 -3.85
CA ALA A 9 -14.94 -5.38 -5.10
C ALA A 9 -13.41 -5.27 -4.94
N GLN A 10 -12.92 -4.44 -4.01
CA GLN A 10 -11.50 -4.27 -3.76
C GLN A 10 -10.92 -5.46 -3.00
N ILE A 11 -11.65 -5.99 -2.02
CA ILE A 11 -11.19 -7.15 -1.24
C ILE A 11 -11.22 -8.44 -2.07
N GLU A 12 -12.19 -8.59 -2.99
CA GLU A 12 -12.26 -9.71 -3.92
C GLU A 12 -10.97 -9.86 -4.75
N GLN A 13 -10.39 -8.76 -5.21
CA GLN A 13 -9.12 -8.79 -5.96
C GLN A 13 -7.96 -9.27 -5.10
N ILE A 14 -7.90 -8.82 -3.83
CA ILE A 14 -6.86 -9.28 -2.90
C ILE A 14 -7.02 -10.78 -2.61
N TYR A 15 -8.24 -11.27 -2.44
CA TYR A 15 -8.50 -12.71 -2.30
C TYR A 15 -8.11 -13.51 -3.54
N ALA A 16 -8.37 -12.97 -4.74
CA ALA A 16 -7.95 -13.61 -5.98
C ALA A 16 -6.42 -13.75 -6.05
N PHE A 17 -5.68 -12.67 -5.75
CA PHE A 17 -4.21 -12.72 -5.70
C PHE A 17 -3.70 -13.69 -4.64
N GLY A 18 -4.29 -13.69 -3.44
CA GLY A 18 -3.91 -14.63 -2.38
C GLY A 18 -4.13 -16.09 -2.79
N ARG A 19 -5.31 -16.41 -3.33
CA ARG A 19 -5.62 -17.75 -3.84
C ARG A 19 -4.60 -18.20 -4.89
N ASP A 20 -4.32 -17.34 -5.87
CA ASP A 20 -3.41 -17.67 -6.97
C ASP A 20 -1.96 -17.82 -6.48
N ALA A 21 -1.53 -16.99 -5.52
CA ALA A 21 -0.23 -17.09 -4.86
C ALA A 21 -0.06 -18.42 -4.10
N PHE A 22 -1.07 -18.82 -3.32
CA PHE A 22 -1.06 -20.09 -2.58
C PHE A 22 -1.13 -21.31 -3.52
N GLN A 23 -1.93 -21.24 -4.59
CA GLN A 23 -1.95 -22.28 -5.62
C GLN A 23 -0.58 -22.41 -6.33
N GLY A 24 0.15 -21.30 -6.46
CA GLY A 24 1.52 -21.26 -6.95
C GLY A 24 2.59 -21.74 -5.97
N GLY A 25 2.20 -22.17 -4.75
CA GLY A 25 3.11 -22.73 -3.75
C GLY A 25 3.73 -21.70 -2.79
N GLN A 26 3.34 -20.43 -2.84
CA GLN A 26 3.70 -19.47 -1.79
C GLN A 26 3.01 -19.88 -0.48
N THR A 27 3.63 -19.65 0.68
CA THR A 27 3.01 -19.90 2.00
C THR A 27 2.47 -18.64 2.65
N GLU A 28 2.89 -17.49 2.13
CA GLU A 28 2.48 -16.15 2.58
C GLU A 28 2.63 -15.16 1.41
N PHE A 29 1.98 -14.00 1.52
CA PHE A 29 2.15 -12.90 0.59
C PHE A 29 2.09 -11.56 1.34
N GLN A 30 2.87 -10.60 0.87
CA GLN A 30 2.99 -9.28 1.50
C GLN A 30 1.87 -8.35 1.01
N ILE A 31 1.30 -7.57 1.94
CA ILE A 31 0.38 -6.47 1.65
C ILE A 31 0.96 -5.19 2.25
N GLN A 32 1.10 -4.16 1.42
CA GLN A 32 1.54 -2.84 1.84
C GLN A 32 0.41 -1.83 1.61
N ALA A 33 0.05 -1.10 2.66
CA ALA A 33 -1.05 -0.16 2.63
C ALA A 33 -0.55 1.27 2.86
N PHE A 34 -0.67 2.10 1.83
CA PHE A 34 -0.26 3.50 1.85
C PHE A 34 -1.47 4.43 1.76
N PRO A 35 -1.41 5.64 2.33
CA PRO A 35 -2.52 6.59 2.30
C PRO A 35 -2.90 7.04 0.88
N PHE A 36 -1.92 7.03 -0.02
CA PHE A 36 -2.06 7.29 -1.46
C PHE A 36 -0.77 6.84 -2.17
N ARG A 37 -0.76 6.85 -3.51
CA ARG A 37 0.48 6.66 -4.28
C ARG A 37 1.44 7.82 -4.01
N MET A 38 2.56 7.57 -3.33
CA MET A 38 3.43 8.61 -2.76
C MET A 38 4.39 9.24 -3.80
N THR A 39 3.86 9.56 -4.98
CA THR A 39 4.55 10.29 -6.04
C THR A 39 4.91 11.70 -5.59
N ALA A 40 5.94 12.29 -6.19
CA ALA A 40 6.34 13.67 -5.87
C ALA A 40 5.18 14.67 -6.04
N ALA A 41 4.35 14.49 -7.06
CA ALA A 41 3.17 15.32 -7.30
C ALA A 41 2.13 15.23 -6.17
N ASN A 42 1.83 14.02 -5.70
CA ASN A 42 0.88 13.81 -4.59
C ASN A 42 1.43 14.33 -3.26
N MET A 43 2.73 14.13 -2.98
CA MET A 43 3.37 14.69 -1.79
C MET A 43 3.30 16.22 -1.81
N ALA A 44 3.60 16.86 -2.95
CA ALA A 44 3.49 18.32 -3.08
C ALA A 44 2.04 18.82 -2.91
N ARG A 45 1.05 18.05 -3.40
CA ARG A 45 -0.37 18.35 -3.25
C ARG A 45 -0.82 18.34 -1.80
N TYR A 46 -0.36 17.37 -1.00
CA TYR A 46 -0.77 17.22 0.40
C TYR A 46 0.22 17.81 1.42
N ARG A 47 1.13 18.68 0.99
CA ARG A 47 2.20 19.26 1.84
C ARG A 47 1.72 20.00 3.10
N ASN A 48 0.48 20.46 3.10
CA ASN A 48 -0.11 21.22 4.21
C ASN A 48 -0.98 20.34 5.14
N ASP A 49 -1.08 19.03 4.88
CA ASP A 49 -1.83 18.12 5.73
C ASP A 49 -1.11 17.92 7.08
N PRO A 50 -1.84 17.86 8.21
CA PRO A 50 -1.23 17.59 9.52
C PRO A 50 -0.41 16.29 9.56
N ASN A 51 -0.69 15.32 8.70
CA ASN A 51 0.01 14.05 8.64
C ASN A 51 1.23 14.07 7.69
N TYR A 52 1.57 15.21 7.08
CA TYR A 52 2.60 15.26 6.05
C TYR A 52 3.98 14.82 6.55
N GLU A 53 4.36 15.18 7.78
CA GLU A 53 5.62 14.73 8.39
C GLU A 53 5.67 13.20 8.54
N PHE A 54 4.54 12.61 8.95
CA PHE A 54 4.41 11.16 9.03
C PHE A 54 4.52 10.49 7.65
N TRP A 55 3.90 11.06 6.63
CA TRP A 55 4.01 10.55 5.26
C TRP A 55 5.41 10.70 4.69
N LYS A 56 6.18 11.74 5.03
CA LYS A 56 7.59 11.82 4.64
C LYS A 56 8.40 10.66 5.22
N MET A 57 8.13 10.25 6.45
CA MET A 57 8.77 9.08 7.05
C MET A 57 8.35 7.79 6.31
N LEU A 58 7.04 7.59 6.06
CA LEU A 58 6.56 6.43 5.30
C LEU A 58 7.09 6.34 3.87
N LYS A 59 7.37 7.49 3.24
CA LYS A 59 7.87 7.56 1.87
C LYS A 59 9.17 6.78 1.69
N VAL A 60 10.02 6.69 2.71
CA VAL A 60 11.26 5.90 2.65
C VAL A 60 10.96 4.42 2.36
N GLY A 61 9.97 3.85 3.07
CA GLY A 61 9.53 2.48 2.85
C GLY A 61 8.85 2.31 1.48
N TYR A 62 8.01 3.27 1.09
CA TYR A 62 7.36 3.29 -0.22
C TYR A 62 8.38 3.29 -1.37
N ASP A 63 9.38 4.16 -1.31
CA ASP A 63 10.40 4.29 -2.36
C ASP A 63 11.26 3.02 -2.45
N ASN A 64 11.62 2.42 -1.32
CA ASN A 64 12.33 1.15 -1.32
C ASN A 64 11.51 0.04 -1.99
N PHE A 65 10.22 -0.08 -1.63
CA PHE A 65 9.33 -1.08 -2.21
C PHE A 65 9.16 -0.91 -3.73
N GLU A 66 8.96 0.32 -4.21
CA GLU A 66 8.83 0.60 -5.65
C GLU A 66 10.11 0.28 -6.44
N ILE A 67 11.28 0.45 -5.82
CA ILE A 67 12.58 0.12 -6.43
C ILE A 67 12.80 -1.39 -6.45
N THR A 68 12.60 -2.08 -5.33
CA THR A 68 12.92 -3.50 -5.21
C THR A 68 11.85 -4.39 -5.85
N LYS A 69 10.58 -3.96 -5.82
CA LYS A 69 9.40 -4.74 -6.27
C LYS A 69 9.33 -6.13 -5.63
N VAL A 70 9.83 -6.26 -4.41
CA VAL A 70 9.81 -7.47 -3.58
C VAL A 70 8.78 -7.30 -2.49
#